data_AF-A0A377J8I0-F1
#
_entry.id   AF-A0A377J8I0-F1
#
_cell.length_a   1.000
_cell.length_b   1.000
_cell.length_c   1.000
_cell.angle_alpha   90.00
_cell.angle_beta   90.00
_cell.angle_gamma   90.00
#
_symmetry.space_group_name_H-M   'P 1'
#
loop_
_entity.id
_entity.type
_entity.pdbx_description
1 polymer ?
#
loop_
_entity_poly.entity_id
_entity_poly.type
_entity_poly.pdbx_seq_one_letter_code
_entity_poly.pdbx_strand_id
1 'polypeptide(L)'
;MRQIADLVKDVPGIVRVSGHTDDSPLDSELYRSNWDLSAQRAVSVAQEMEKVEGFDPMRMRVEGLAGSSPRVPNDTPENRAQNRRVEIAIMQGKARESDELSTNAPVAPIQEN
;
A
#
# COMPACT_ATOMS: atom_id res chain seq x y z
N MET A 1 6.34 12.66 -3.19
CA MET A 1 6.00 11.72 -2.11
C MET A 1 5.28 12.39 -0.96
N ARG A 2 5.79 13.51 -0.42
CA ARG A 2 5.11 14.26 0.66
C ARG A 2 3.63 14.57 0.39
N GLN A 3 3.28 15.05 -0.80
CA GLN A 3 1.88 15.29 -1.17
C GLN A 3 0.99 14.04 -1.11
N ILE A 4 1.51 12.86 -1.47
CA ILE A 4 0.74 11.60 -1.37
C ILE A 4 0.56 11.24 0.10
N ALA A 5 1.62 11.34 0.92
CA ALA A 5 1.53 11.09 2.36
C ALA A 5 0.54 12.05 3.05
N ASP A 6 0.53 13.33 2.67
CA ASP A 6 -0.45 14.31 3.17
C ASP A 6 -1.90 13.94 2.84
N LEU A 7 -2.16 13.39 1.65
CA LEU A 7 -3.51 12.98 1.25
C LEU A 7 -4.01 11.72 1.98
N VAL A 8 -3.10 10.86 2.44
CA VAL A 8 -3.46 9.54 2.99
C VAL A 8 -3.28 9.42 4.50
N LYS A 9 -2.67 10.43 5.15
CA LYS A 9 -2.41 10.40 6.60
C LYS A 9 -3.69 10.28 7.43
N ASP A 10 -4.78 10.90 6.98
CA ASP A 10 -6.08 10.87 7.68
C ASP A 10 -6.99 9.71 7.24
N VAL A 11 -6.62 9.01 6.16
CA VAL A 11 -7.38 7.85 5.67
C VAL A 11 -6.96 6.63 6.49
N PRO A 12 -7.85 5.87 7.14
CA PRO A 12 -7.47 4.68 7.90
C PRO A 12 -6.96 3.54 7.00
N GLY A 13 -6.19 2.61 7.59
CA GLY A 13 -5.70 1.40 6.91
C GLY A 13 -4.17 1.34 6.76
N ILE A 14 -3.68 0.19 6.29
CA ILE A 14 -2.25 -0.02 6.03
C ILE A 14 -1.85 0.65 4.72
N VAL A 15 -0.75 1.40 4.74
CA VAL A 15 -0.13 1.98 3.53
C VAL A 15 0.98 1.05 3.09
N ARG A 16 0.78 0.35 1.99
CA ARG A 16 1.76 -0.56 1.42
C ARG A 16 2.51 0.12 0.28
N VAL A 17 3.83 0.12 0.37
CA VAL A 17 4.75 0.63 -0.65
C VAL A 17 5.48 -0.57 -1.27
N SER A 18 5.21 -0.85 -2.55
CA SER A 18 5.77 -2.00 -3.25
C SER A 18 6.66 -1.55 -4.40
N GLY A 19 7.92 -1.97 -4.39
CA GLY A 19 8.87 -1.68 -5.47
C GLY A 19 8.92 -2.82 -6.48
N HIS A 20 9.15 -2.49 -7.75
CA HIS A 20 9.20 -3.46 -8.83
C HIS A 20 10.32 -3.16 -9.83
N THR A 21 10.75 -4.20 -10.54
CA THR A 21 11.66 -4.15 -11.69
C THR A 21 10.98 -4.75 -12.92
N ASP A 22 11.70 -4.77 -14.03
CA ASP A 22 11.40 -5.68 -15.15
C ASP A 22 12.10 -7.03 -14.93
N ASP A 23 12.16 -7.85 -15.98
CA ASP A 23 12.78 -9.18 -16.01
C ASP A 23 14.26 -9.18 -16.43
N SER A 24 14.85 -8.03 -16.72
CA SER A 24 16.24 -7.94 -17.13
C SER A 24 17.16 -8.37 -15.99
N PRO A 25 18.20 -9.17 -16.26
CA PRO A 25 19.25 -9.45 -15.28
C PRO A 25 19.85 -8.14 -14.76
N LEU A 26 20.03 -8.07 -13.44
CA LEU A 26 20.65 -6.90 -12.82
C LEU A 26 22.17 -7.07 -12.80
N ASP A 27 22.87 -6.16 -13.46
CA ASP A 27 24.32 -6.01 -13.33
C ASP A 27 24.60 -4.72 -12.56
N SER A 28 24.96 -4.84 -11.28
CA SER A 28 25.15 -3.71 -10.39
C SER A 28 26.09 -4.06 -9.24
N GLU A 29 27.03 -3.17 -8.94
CA GLU A 29 27.87 -3.26 -7.74
C GLU A 29 27.14 -2.81 -6.46
N LEU A 30 26.05 -2.05 -6.61
CA LEU A 30 25.32 -1.45 -5.49
C LEU A 30 24.20 -2.35 -4.95
N TYR A 31 23.63 -3.20 -5.80
CA TYR A 31 22.46 -4.01 -5.47
C TYR A 31 22.73 -5.47 -5.82
N ARG A 32 22.41 -6.37 -4.90
CA ARG A 32 22.71 -7.80 -5.05
C ARG A 32 21.78 -8.54 -6.01
N SER A 33 20.57 -8.00 -6.25
CA SER A 33 19.57 -8.58 -7.14
C SER A 33 18.42 -7.59 -7.39
N ASN A 34 17.53 -7.92 -8.33
CA ASN A 34 16.28 -7.18 -8.52
C ASN A 34 15.38 -7.17 -7.26
N TRP A 35 15.49 -8.18 -6.38
CA TRP A 35 14.83 -8.17 -5.07
C TRP A 35 15.37 -7.07 -4.17
N ASP A 36 16.70 -6.91 -4.13
CA ASP A 36 17.38 -5.88 -3.36
C ASP A 36 17.05 -4.48 -3.90
N LEU A 37 17.20 -4.28 -5.22
CA LEU A 37 16.89 -3.00 -5.88
C LEU A 37 15.43 -2.57 -5.66
N SER A 38 14.48 -3.49 -5.88
CA SER A 38 13.06 -3.16 -5.69
C SER A 38 12.72 -2.83 -4.24
N ALA A 39 13.24 -3.61 -3.28
CA ALA A 39 13.04 -3.34 -1.85
C ALA A 39 13.61 -1.97 -1.46
N GLN A 40 14.84 -1.64 -1.89
CA GLN A 40 15.47 -0.36 -1.53
C GLN A 40 14.76 0.86 -2.13
N ARG A 41 14.22 0.74 -3.35
CA ARG A 41 13.37 1.80 -3.94
C ARG A 41 12.11 2.03 -3.12
N ALA A 42 11.47 0.95 -2.66
CA ALA A 42 10.29 1.04 -1.80
C ALA A 42 10.62 1.65 -0.43
N VAL A 43 11.76 1.26 0.18
CA VAL A 43 12.27 1.85 1.43
C VAL A 43 12.51 3.36 1.28
N SER A 44 13.11 3.79 0.18
CA SER A 44 13.38 5.22 -0.06
C SER A 44 12.08 6.04 -0.13
N VAL A 45 11.04 5.50 -0.80
CA VAL A 45 9.71 6.14 -0.85
C VAL A 45 9.08 6.20 0.54
N ALA A 46 9.11 5.08 1.27
CA ALA A 46 8.62 4.97 2.64
C ALA A 46 9.24 6.04 3.57
N GLN A 47 10.58 6.17 3.55
CA GLN A 47 11.30 7.16 4.33
C GLN A 47 10.92 8.61 3.97
N GLU A 48 10.60 8.90 2.70
CA GLU A 48 10.11 10.23 2.30
C GLU A 48 8.67 10.49 2.75
N MET A 49 7.85 9.45 2.89
CA MET A 49 6.47 9.57 3.40
C MET A 49 6.43 9.79 4.91
N GLU A 50 7.28 9.09 5.67
CA GLU A 50 7.40 9.23 7.13
C GLU A 50 7.78 10.65 7.58
N LYS A 51 8.47 11.41 6.73
CA LYS A 51 8.83 12.82 7.02
C LYS A 51 7.64 13.78 7.05
N VAL A 52 6.45 13.33 6.66
CA VAL A 52 5.24 14.16 6.67
C VAL A 52 4.63 14.21 8.07
N GLU A 53 4.40 15.42 8.56
CA GLU A 53 3.78 15.65 9.85
C GLU A 53 2.38 15.03 9.93
N GLY A 54 2.16 14.23 10.98
CA GLY A 54 0.90 13.52 11.22
C GLY A 54 0.78 12.18 10.50
N PHE A 55 1.74 11.77 9.67
CA PHE A 55 1.73 10.42 9.10
C PHE A 55 2.18 9.40 10.16
N ASP A 56 1.36 8.37 10.42
CA ASP A 56 1.71 7.28 11.36
C ASP A 56 2.58 6.21 10.67
N PRO A 57 3.87 6.07 11.03
CA PRO A 57 4.78 5.11 10.41
C PRO A 57 4.37 3.65 10.66
N MET A 58 3.64 3.35 11.74
CA MET A 58 3.21 1.99 12.08
C MET A 58 2.23 1.41 11.06
N ARG A 59 1.60 2.29 10.26
CA ARG A 59 0.71 1.91 9.17
C ARG A 59 1.47 1.46 7.92
N MET A 60 2.79 1.66 7.86
CA MET A 60 3.54 1.42 6.64
C MET A 60 4.00 -0.03 6.52
N ARG A 61 3.91 -0.60 5.31
CA ARG A 61 4.52 -1.87 4.94
C ARG A 61 5.32 -1.66 3.66
N VAL A 62 6.50 -2.24 3.60
CA VAL A 62 7.42 -2.10 2.47
C VAL A 62 7.69 -3.46 1.86
N GLU A 63 7.56 -3.57 0.54
CA GLU A 63 7.77 -4.83 -0.20
C GLU A 63 8.68 -4.58 -1.40
N GLY A 64 9.61 -5.50 -1.64
CA GLY A 64 10.33 -5.62 -2.91
C GLY A 64 9.79 -6.80 -3.68
N LEU A 65 9.29 -6.58 -4.90
CA LEU A 65 8.65 -7.60 -5.73
C LEU A 65 9.45 -7.98 -6.98
N ALA A 66 10.63 -7.38 -7.19
CA ALA A 66 11.45 -7.62 -8.37
C ALA A 66 10.59 -7.59 -9.66
N GLY A 67 10.85 -8.52 -10.59
CA GLY A 67 10.05 -8.74 -11.80
C GLY A 67 8.89 -9.72 -11.62
N SER A 68 8.52 -10.11 -10.40
CA SER A 68 7.55 -11.19 -10.16
C SER A 68 6.09 -10.79 -10.38
N SER A 69 5.81 -9.49 -10.55
CA SER A 69 4.47 -8.95 -10.75
C SER A 69 4.48 -7.88 -11.85
N PRO A 70 4.68 -8.25 -13.13
CA PRO A 70 4.65 -7.32 -14.25
C PRO A 70 3.21 -6.82 -14.49
N ARG A 71 3.07 -5.54 -14.82
CA ARG A 71 1.79 -4.94 -15.19
C ARG A 71 1.50 -5.08 -16.68
N VAL A 72 2.56 -5.10 -17.49
CA VAL A 72 2.55 -5.27 -18.95
C VAL A 72 3.61 -6.29 -19.35
N PRO A 73 3.52 -6.91 -20.54
CA PRO A 73 4.54 -7.86 -21.02
C PRO A 73 5.93 -7.22 -21.10
N ASN A 74 7.02 -7.93 -20.80
CA ASN A 74 8.40 -7.39 -20.90
C ASN A 74 8.98 -7.46 -22.34
N ASP A 75 8.14 -7.33 -23.36
CA ASP A 75 8.52 -7.48 -24.77
C ASP A 75 9.22 -6.22 -25.34
N THR A 76 8.78 -5.03 -24.94
CA THR A 76 9.31 -3.75 -25.43
C THR A 76 10.08 -2.98 -24.34
N PRO A 77 11.06 -2.13 -24.72
CA PRO A 77 11.69 -1.20 -23.78
C PRO A 77 10.70 -0.32 -23.02
N GLU A 78 9.65 0.13 -23.70
CA GLU A 78 8.57 0.95 -23.15
C GLU A 78 7.77 0.19 -22.09
N ASN A 79 7.43 -1.08 -22.35
CA ASN A 79 6.72 -1.90 -21.37
C ASN A 79 7.60 -2.25 -20.17
N ARG A 80 8.88 -2.59 -20.38
CA ARG A 80 9.83 -2.80 -19.28
C ARG A 80 9.94 -1.55 -18.40
N ALA A 81 9.97 -0.35 -19.00
CA ALA A 81 9.98 0.90 -18.25
C ALA A 81 8.73 1.08 -17.37
N GLN A 82 7.55 0.70 -17.86
CA GLN A 82 6.31 0.73 -17.06
C GLN A 82 6.34 -0.27 -15.89
N ASN A 83 6.98 -1.42 -16.06
CA ASN A 83 7.13 -2.42 -15.00
C ASN A 83 8.09 -1.98 -13.88
N ARG A 84 9.08 -1.12 -14.18
CA ARG A 84 10.04 -0.53 -13.20
C ARG A 84 9.44 0.62 -12.36
N ARG A 85 8.32 0.35 -11.68
CA ARG A 85 7.56 1.33 -10.86
C ARG A 85 7.62 1.06 -9.35
N VAL A 86 7.14 2.04 -8.57
CA VAL A 86 6.78 1.87 -7.16
C VAL A 86 5.27 2.10 -7.04
N GLU A 87 4.57 1.20 -6.36
CA GLU A 87 3.14 1.27 -6.09
C GLU A 87 2.89 1.64 -4.64
N ILE A 88 1.89 2.49 -4.40
CA ILE A 88 1.42 2.85 -3.05
C ILE A 88 -0.06 2.47 -2.97
N ALA A 89 -0.39 1.51 -2.11
CA ALA A 89 -1.73 1.01 -1.91
C ALA A 89 -2.22 1.29 -0.48
N ILE A 90 -3.47 1.73 -0.34
CA ILE A 90 -4.12 1.91 0.96
C ILE A 90 -5.06 0.73 1.18
N MET A 91 -4.77 -0.09 2.19
CA MET A 91 -5.53 -1.29 2.53
C MET A 91 -6.33 -1.03 3.81
N GLN A 92 -7.63 -0.78 3.67
CA GLN A 92 -8.53 -0.48 4.79
C GLN A 92 -8.87 -1.69 5.68
N GLY A 93 -8.41 -2.89 5.31
CA GLY A 93 -8.76 -4.15 5.98
C GLY A 93 -10.09 -4.73 5.48
N LYS A 94 -10.59 -5.77 6.16
CA LYS A 94 -11.93 -6.30 5.89
C LYS A 94 -12.98 -5.36 6.49
N ALA A 95 -14.10 -5.16 5.80
CA ALA A 95 -15.25 -4.46 6.36
C ALA A 95 -15.64 -5.13 7.69
N ARG A 96 -15.89 -4.32 8.72
CA ARG A 96 -16.57 -4.83 9.92
C ARG A 96 -18.03 -5.04 9.52
N GLU A 97 -18.45 -6.28 9.35
CA GLU A 97 -19.88 -6.61 9.40
C GLU A 97 -20.32 -6.30 10.83
N SER A 98 -21.22 -5.33 11.00
CA SER A 98 -21.92 -5.14 12.26
C SER A 98 -22.84 -6.33 12.46
N ASP A 99 -22.93 -6.85 13.68
CA ASP A 99 -23.97 -7.82 14.05
C ASP A 99 -25.34 -7.26 13.65
N GLU A 100 -26.27 -8.13 13.23
CA GLU A 100 -27.63 -7.73 12.91
C GLU A 100 -28.23 -6.95 14.09
N LEU A 101 -28.75 -5.76 13.83
CA LEU A 101 -29.49 -4.98 14.82
C LEU A 101 -30.71 -5.79 15.26
N SER A 102 -30.62 -6.46 16.42
CA SER A 102 -31.74 -7.17 17.02
C SER A 102 -32.83 -6.17 17.40
N THR A 103 -33.96 -6.21 16.70
CA THR A 103 -35.15 -5.37 16.94
C THR A 103 -35.98 -5.82 18.14
N ASN A 104 -35.50 -6.77 18.95
CA ASN A 104 -36.22 -7.29 20.12
C ASN A 104 -36.05 -6.43 21.39
N ALA A 105 -36.10 -5.11 21.27
CA ALA A 105 -36.34 -4.28 22.44
C ALA A 105 -37.83 -4.43 22.83
N PRO A 106 -38.18 -4.86 24.06
CA PRO A 106 -39.57 -4.91 24.47
C PRO A 106 -40.14 -3.48 24.46
N VAL A 107 -41.21 -3.28 23.68
CA VAL A 107 -41.97 -2.03 23.65
C VAL A 107 -42.58 -1.84 25.04
N ALA A 108 -42.17 -0.81 25.77
CA ALA A 108 -42.76 -0.48 27.06
C ALA A 108 -44.25 -0.13 26.86
N PRO A 109 -45.17 -0.65 27.69
CA PRO A 109 -46.59 -0.37 27.53
C PRO A 109 -46.86 1.12 27.76
N ILE A 110 -47.58 1.71 26.83
CA ILE A 110 -48.07 3.09 26.89
C ILE A 110 -49.12 3.15 28.01
N GLN A 111 -48.89 3.95 29.06
CA GLN A 111 -49.91 4.20 30.07
C GLN A 111 -50.97 5.15 29.48
N GLU A 112 -52.18 4.64 29.26
CA GLU A 112 -53.35 5.48 28.98
C GLU A 112 -53.80 6.14 30.30
N ASN A 113 -54.10 7.45 30.19
CA ASN A 113 -54.62 8.28 31.29
C ASN A 113 -56.10 8.01 31.55
#